data_AF-A0A453Q4D4-F1
#
_entry.id   AF-A0A453Q4D4-F1
#
_cell.length_a   1.000
_cell.length_b   1.000
_cell.length_c   1.000
_cell.angle_alpha   90.00
_cell.angle_beta   90.00
_cell.angle_gamma   90.00
#
_symmetry.space_group_name_H-M   'P 1'
#
loop_
_entity.id
_entity.type
_entity.pdbx_description
1 polymer ?
#
loop_
_entity_poly.entity_id
_entity_poly.type
_entity_poly.pdbx_seq_one_letter_code
_entity_poly.pdbx_strand_id
1 'polypeptide(L)'
;MIQGSISCPTLSVFFWSQLSVTAMASKLPRMMSRKSLTGRTHLRSWLRYLSNQHEFCSRDFTGVPAVVDLAAMRDALAKLGSDANKINPLVPVDLVIDHSVQVDVARSSNALQSNMELEFTRNRERFGFLKWGSTAFQNMLVVPPGSGIVHQVNLEYLGRVVFNTDGIMYPDSVVGTDSH
;
A
#
# COMPACT_ATOMS: atom_id res chain seq x y z
N MET A 1 -17.72 48.03 3.51
CA MET A 1 -18.62 46.86 3.48
C MET A 1 -18.69 46.37 2.04
N ILE A 2 -17.76 45.50 1.61
CA ILE A 2 -17.94 44.59 0.47
C ILE A 2 -17.13 43.33 0.82
N GLN A 3 -17.78 42.38 1.50
CA GLN A 3 -17.38 40.97 1.49
C GLN A 3 -17.91 40.38 0.17
N GLY A 4 -17.06 39.63 -0.53
CA GLY A 4 -17.44 38.91 -1.75
C GLY A 4 -16.42 37.82 -2.04
N SER A 5 -16.42 36.77 -1.21
CA SER A 5 -15.66 35.55 -1.46
C SER A 5 -16.25 34.81 -2.65
N ILE A 6 -15.55 34.81 -3.78
CA ILE A 6 -15.87 33.94 -4.92
C ILE A 6 -15.30 32.55 -4.62
N SER A 7 -16.08 31.70 -3.97
CA SER A 7 -15.82 30.26 -3.90
C SER A 7 -16.29 29.62 -5.20
N CYS A 8 -15.42 29.52 -6.20
CA CYS A 8 -15.71 28.83 -7.46
C CYS A 8 -15.18 27.38 -7.41
N PRO A 9 -16.03 26.36 -7.28
CA PRO A 9 -15.60 24.96 -7.14
C PRO A 9 -14.96 24.38 -8.42
N THR A 10 -15.08 25.05 -9.57
CA THR A 10 -14.47 24.59 -10.83
C THR A 10 -12.98 24.89 -10.94
N LEU A 11 -12.51 25.96 -10.29
CA LEU A 11 -11.08 26.33 -10.26
C LEU A 11 -10.26 25.37 -9.39
N SER A 12 -10.82 24.85 -8.29
CA SER A 12 -10.14 23.84 -7.48
C SER A 12 -9.97 22.54 -8.27
N VAL A 13 -11.02 22.02 -8.91
CA VAL A 13 -10.96 20.77 -9.69
C VAL A 13 -9.93 20.86 -10.82
N PHE A 14 -9.86 22.00 -11.53
CA PHE A 14 -8.85 22.22 -12.57
C PHE A 14 -7.42 22.23 -12.00
N PHE A 15 -7.22 22.94 -10.88
CA PHE A 15 -5.92 23.03 -10.22
C PHE A 15 -5.45 21.68 -9.66
N TRP A 16 -6.35 20.92 -9.03
CA TRP A 16 -6.10 19.55 -8.57
C TRP A 16 -5.79 18.62 -9.74
N SER A 17 -6.51 18.73 -10.87
CA SER A 17 -6.21 17.94 -12.07
C SER A 17 -4.81 18.22 -12.64
N GLN A 18 -4.38 19.49 -12.64
CA GLN A 18 -3.05 19.88 -13.11
C GLN A 18 -1.96 19.39 -12.16
N LEU A 19 -2.17 19.43 -10.85
CA LEU A 19 -1.25 18.87 -9.86
C LEU A 19 -1.12 17.36 -9.98
N SER A 20 -2.23 16.63 -10.14
CA SER A 20 -2.22 15.18 -10.34
C SER A 20 -1.50 14.78 -11.63
N VAL A 21 -1.76 15.48 -12.74
CA VAL A 21 -1.06 15.25 -14.02
C VAL A 21 0.41 15.64 -13.91
N THR A 22 0.75 16.69 -13.17
CA THR A 22 2.16 17.10 -12.96
C THR A 22 2.92 16.09 -12.09
N ALA A 23 2.29 15.59 -11.02
CA ALA A 23 2.86 14.50 -10.21
C ALA A 23 3.09 13.26 -11.06
N MET A 24 2.15 12.92 -11.95
CA MET A 24 2.29 11.83 -12.90
C MET A 24 3.39 12.10 -13.94
N ALA A 25 3.49 13.32 -14.48
CA ALA A 25 4.48 13.69 -15.47
C ALA A 25 5.91 13.70 -14.91
N SER A 26 6.07 14.13 -13.65
CA SER A 26 7.37 14.12 -12.95
C SER A 26 7.98 12.71 -12.83
N LYS A 27 7.15 11.66 -12.93
CA LYS A 27 7.56 10.25 -12.83
C LYS A 27 7.97 9.63 -14.18
N LEU A 28 7.66 10.29 -15.31
CA LEU A 28 7.95 9.80 -16.67
C LEU A 28 9.42 9.47 -16.95
N PRO A 29 10.42 10.27 -16.52
CA PRO A 29 11.83 9.96 -16.78
C PRO A 29 12.27 8.64 -16.16
N ARG A 30 11.74 8.29 -14.98
CA ARG A 30 12.01 7.01 -14.29
C ARG A 30 11.22 5.85 -14.91
N MET A 31 10.01 6.11 -15.41
CA MET A 31 9.21 5.14 -16.18
C MET A 31 9.91 4.70 -17.48
N MET A 32 10.71 5.56 -18.10
CA MET A 32 11.41 5.26 -19.36
C MET A 32 12.71 4.46 -19.19
N SER A 33 13.33 4.48 -18.00
CA SER A 33 14.57 3.75 -17.70
C SER A 33 14.34 2.23 -17.49
N ARG A 34 13.16 1.84 -17.01
CA ARG A 34 12.77 0.41 -16.86
C ARG A 34 12.42 -0.16 -18.25
N LYS A 35 13.27 -1.04 -18.78
CA LYS A 35 13.29 -1.65 -20.14
C LYS A 35 12.03 -2.42 -20.62
N SER A 36 10.85 -2.17 -20.09
CA SER A 36 9.64 -2.91 -20.45
C SER A 36 8.71 -2.09 -21.35
N LEU A 37 8.71 -2.43 -22.65
CA LEU A 37 7.69 -2.15 -23.66
C LEU A 37 7.68 -0.75 -24.31
N THR A 38 8.40 -0.62 -25.41
CA THR A 38 8.27 0.45 -26.42
C THR A 38 6.95 0.29 -27.19
N GLY A 39 5.99 1.23 -27.02
CA GLY A 39 4.76 1.28 -27.83
C GLY A 39 3.73 2.31 -27.32
N ARG A 40 3.16 3.10 -28.25
CA ARG A 40 2.20 4.21 -28.01
C ARG A 40 0.74 3.71 -27.98
N THR A 41 0.28 3.14 -26.88
CA THR A 41 -1.17 2.95 -26.65
C THR A 41 -1.57 3.42 -25.26
N HIS A 42 -2.71 4.13 -25.17
CA HIS A 42 -3.25 4.71 -23.92
C HIS A 42 -3.43 3.65 -22.82
N LEU A 43 -3.87 2.44 -23.19
CA LEU A 43 -4.01 1.30 -22.27
C LEU A 43 -2.67 0.85 -21.66
N ARG A 44 -1.58 0.86 -22.43
CA ARG A 44 -0.23 0.58 -21.91
C ARG A 44 0.28 1.70 -21.02
N SER A 45 -0.08 2.95 -21.30
CA SER A 45 0.25 4.07 -20.41
C SER A 45 -0.43 3.94 -19.04
N TRP A 46 -1.66 3.42 -19.02
CA TRP A 46 -2.42 3.12 -17.80
C TRP A 46 -1.86 1.91 -17.04
N LEU A 47 -1.52 0.82 -17.73
CA LEU A 47 -0.83 -0.31 -17.11
C LEU A 47 0.56 0.07 -16.58
N ARG A 48 1.26 0.98 -17.27
CA ARG A 48 2.54 1.56 -16.82
C ARG A 48 2.37 2.47 -15.61
N TYR A 49 1.19 3.06 -15.40
CA TYR A 49 0.85 3.79 -14.18
C TYR A 49 0.68 2.83 -12.99
N LEU A 50 -0.08 1.73 -13.17
CA LEU A 50 -0.26 0.72 -12.13
C LEU A 50 1.06 -0.01 -11.77
N SER A 51 1.91 -0.28 -12.77
CA SER A 51 3.17 -1.00 -12.56
C SER A 51 4.29 -0.16 -11.94
N ASN A 52 4.10 1.16 -11.84
CA ASN A 52 5.15 2.11 -11.48
C ASN A 52 4.76 2.99 -10.29
N GLN A 53 3.84 2.48 -9.48
CA GLN A 53 3.55 2.98 -8.15
C GLN A 53 4.76 2.77 -7.24
N HIS A 54 4.84 3.57 -6.18
CA HIS A 54 6.00 3.58 -5.30
C HIS A 54 5.70 2.91 -3.96
N GLU A 55 4.43 2.87 -3.57
CA GLU A 55 3.97 2.13 -2.42
C GLU A 55 2.72 1.32 -2.76
N PHE A 56 2.59 0.19 -2.09
CA PHE A 56 1.40 -0.62 -2.09
C PHE A 56 0.91 -0.77 -0.65
N CYS A 57 -0.26 -0.22 -0.34
CA CYS A 57 -0.84 -0.31 0.99
C CYS A 57 -1.95 -1.36 0.99
N SER A 58 -1.77 -2.45 1.71
CA SER A 58 -2.78 -3.51 1.75
C SER A 58 -3.35 -3.67 3.13
N ARG A 59 -4.64 -3.95 3.17
CA ARG A 59 -5.31 -4.35 4.39
C ARG A 59 -5.21 -5.84 4.59
N ASP A 60 -5.20 -6.29 5.83
CA ASP A 60 -5.03 -7.69 6.22
C ASP A 60 -5.89 -8.68 5.41
N PHE A 61 -7.16 -8.40 5.15
CA PHE A 61 -8.07 -9.35 4.46
C PHE A 61 -7.66 -9.63 3.02
N THR A 62 -7.10 -8.63 2.36
CA THR A 62 -6.58 -8.70 1.00
C THR A 62 -5.08 -9.02 0.96
N GLY A 63 -4.36 -8.74 2.05
CA GLY A 63 -2.92 -8.95 2.14
C GLY A 63 -2.55 -10.41 2.39
N VAL A 64 -3.35 -11.16 3.16
CA VAL A 64 -3.12 -12.61 3.35
C VAL A 64 -3.09 -13.38 2.03
N PRO A 65 -4.12 -13.33 1.16
CA PRO A 65 -4.08 -14.07 -0.10
C PRO A 65 -2.94 -13.61 -1.00
N ALA A 66 -2.59 -12.32 -1.00
CA ALA A 66 -1.43 -11.82 -1.76
C ALA A 66 -0.09 -12.44 -1.29
N VAL A 67 0.11 -12.60 0.02
CA VAL A 67 1.31 -13.25 0.57
C VAL A 67 1.31 -14.76 0.27
N VAL A 68 0.14 -15.40 0.30
CA VAL A 68 -0.01 -16.80 -0.13
C VAL A 68 0.36 -16.96 -1.60
N ASP A 69 -0.09 -16.08 -2.47
CA ASP A 69 0.25 -16.11 -3.90
C ASP A 69 1.75 -15.94 -4.12
N LEU A 70 2.39 -15.02 -3.40
CA LEU A 70 3.85 -14.84 -3.44
C LEU A 70 4.59 -16.10 -2.98
N ALA A 71 4.13 -16.76 -1.91
CA ALA A 71 4.69 -18.01 -1.42
C ALA A 71 4.51 -19.14 -2.44
N ALA A 72 3.32 -19.27 -3.03
CA ALA A 72 3.03 -20.27 -4.06
C ALA A 72 3.88 -20.06 -5.32
N MET A 73 4.12 -18.81 -5.73
CA MET A 73 5.01 -18.49 -6.85
C MET A 73 6.46 -18.87 -6.54
N ARG A 74 6.93 -18.68 -5.30
CA ARG A 74 8.25 -19.16 -4.87
C ARG A 74 8.38 -20.66 -4.98
N ASP A 75 7.39 -21.40 -4.50
CA ASP A 75 7.35 -22.86 -4.60
C ASP A 75 7.32 -23.34 -6.06
N ALA A 76 6.56 -22.66 -6.92
CA ALA A 76 6.51 -22.97 -8.34
C ALA A 76 7.87 -22.75 -9.03
N LEU A 77 8.56 -21.63 -8.75
CA LEU A 77 9.92 -21.40 -9.27
C LEU A 77 10.93 -22.43 -8.77
N ALA A 78 10.87 -22.80 -7.50
CA ALA A 78 11.75 -23.81 -6.92
C ALA A 78 11.56 -25.16 -7.61
N LYS A 79 10.32 -25.57 -7.90
CA LYS A 79 10.00 -26.79 -8.66
C LYS A 79 10.55 -26.76 -10.09
N LEU A 80 10.65 -25.58 -10.68
CA LEU A 80 11.23 -25.36 -12.01
C LEU A 80 12.77 -25.24 -11.99
N GLY A 81 13.42 -25.44 -10.83
CA GLY A 81 14.87 -25.33 -10.68
C GLY A 81 15.40 -23.89 -10.79
N SER A 82 14.52 -22.91 -10.65
CA SER A 82 14.87 -21.48 -10.64
C SER A 82 14.99 -20.94 -9.22
N ASP A 83 15.74 -19.86 -9.06
CA ASP A 83 15.87 -19.18 -7.78
C ASP A 83 14.54 -18.55 -7.33
N ALA A 84 13.96 -19.10 -6.26
CA ALA A 84 12.72 -18.62 -5.67
C ALA A 84 12.84 -17.19 -5.12
N ASN A 85 14.04 -16.75 -4.73
CA ASN A 85 14.24 -15.40 -4.18
C ASN A 85 13.98 -14.29 -5.22
N LYS A 86 13.90 -14.64 -6.51
CA LYS A 86 13.46 -13.71 -7.57
C LYS A 86 12.02 -13.25 -7.40
N ILE A 87 11.17 -14.02 -6.71
CA ILE A 87 9.82 -13.59 -6.35
C ILE A 87 9.93 -12.74 -5.08
N ASN A 88 9.91 -11.43 -5.28
CA ASN A 88 9.87 -10.44 -4.22
C ASN A 88 9.11 -9.19 -4.68
N PRO A 89 8.39 -8.49 -3.78
CA PRO A 89 7.84 -7.17 -4.08
C PRO A 89 8.91 -6.21 -4.61
N LEU A 90 8.62 -5.58 -5.75
CA LEU A 90 9.51 -4.59 -6.38
C LEU A 90 9.40 -3.19 -5.77
N VAL A 91 8.33 -2.96 -5.01
CA VAL A 91 7.99 -1.70 -4.35
C VAL A 91 7.73 -1.97 -2.88
N PRO A 92 7.98 -1.00 -1.98
CA PRO A 92 7.49 -1.05 -0.61
C PRO A 92 6.02 -1.46 -0.52
N VAL A 93 5.76 -2.49 0.29
CA VAL A 93 4.44 -2.99 0.62
C VAL A 93 4.23 -2.80 2.11
N ASP A 94 3.26 -1.97 2.48
CA ASP A 94 2.86 -1.74 3.85
C ASP A 94 1.52 -2.45 4.10
N LEU A 95 1.54 -3.49 4.91
CA LEU A 95 0.36 -4.27 5.27
C LEU A 95 -0.12 -3.90 6.66
N VAL A 96 -1.33 -3.34 6.77
CA VAL A 96 -1.91 -2.94 8.06
C VAL A 96 -2.99 -3.92 8.49
N ILE A 97 -2.89 -4.38 9.74
CA ILE A 97 -3.88 -5.25 10.39
C ILE A 97 -4.83 -4.39 11.22
N ASP A 98 -6.04 -4.19 10.73
CA ASP A 98 -7.02 -3.28 11.33
C ASP A 98 -8.46 -3.81 11.33
N HIS A 99 -8.76 -4.93 10.65
CA HIS A 99 -10.14 -5.46 10.52
C HIS A 99 -10.40 -6.76 11.27
N SER A 100 -9.42 -7.24 12.01
CA SER A 100 -9.57 -8.43 12.83
C SER A 100 -10.13 -8.14 14.23
N VAL A 101 -10.05 -6.88 14.72
CA VAL A 101 -10.56 -6.50 16.04
C VAL A 101 -12.10 -6.48 16.00
N GLN A 102 -12.72 -7.30 16.85
CA GLN A 102 -14.16 -7.29 17.07
C GLN A 102 -14.48 -6.70 18.46
N VAL A 103 -15.66 -6.09 18.58
CA VAL A 103 -16.13 -5.56 19.87
C VAL A 103 -16.91 -6.65 20.60
N ASP A 104 -16.20 -7.53 21.29
CA ASP A 104 -16.81 -8.58 22.15
C ASP A 104 -17.20 -8.02 23.52
N VAL A 105 -16.34 -7.17 24.09
CA VAL A 105 -16.54 -6.48 25.37
C VAL A 105 -16.63 -4.97 25.12
N ALA A 106 -17.60 -4.32 25.74
CA ALA A 106 -17.78 -2.87 25.69
C ALA A 106 -18.08 -2.30 27.08
N ARG A 107 -17.90 -0.98 27.27
CA ARG A 107 -18.21 -0.25 28.51
C ARG A 107 -17.52 -0.80 29.78
N SER A 108 -16.31 -1.33 29.62
CA SER A 108 -15.46 -1.76 30.72
C SER A 108 -14.07 -1.13 30.55
N SER A 109 -13.39 -0.81 31.65
CA SER A 109 -12.00 -0.32 31.62
C SER A 109 -11.06 -1.30 30.92
N ASN A 110 -11.37 -2.59 30.98
CA ASN A 110 -10.54 -3.66 30.42
C ASN A 110 -11.01 -4.09 29.02
N ALA A 111 -12.01 -3.43 28.44
CA ALA A 111 -12.61 -3.83 27.17
C ALA A 111 -11.58 -3.90 26.02
N LEU A 112 -10.69 -2.91 25.93
CA LEU A 112 -9.64 -2.89 24.89
C LEU A 112 -8.72 -4.10 25.00
N GLN A 113 -8.20 -4.36 26.19
CA GLN A 113 -7.29 -5.50 26.43
C GLN A 113 -7.98 -6.83 26.14
N SER A 114 -9.20 -7.04 26.65
CA SER A 114 -9.94 -8.28 26.42
C SER A 114 -10.24 -8.51 24.94
N ASN A 115 -10.61 -7.47 24.19
CA ASN A 115 -10.87 -7.60 22.75
C ASN A 115 -9.59 -7.91 21.96
N MET A 116 -8.45 -7.31 22.31
CA MET A 116 -7.16 -7.62 21.68
C MET A 116 -6.69 -9.05 21.96
N GLU A 117 -6.87 -9.54 23.19
CA GLU A 117 -6.52 -10.92 23.56
C GLU A 117 -7.37 -11.94 22.79
N LEU A 118 -8.68 -11.67 22.65
CA LEU A 118 -9.59 -12.51 21.87
C LEU A 118 -9.23 -12.50 20.38
N GLU A 119 -8.93 -11.33 19.82
CA GLU A 119 -8.48 -11.19 18.44
C GLU A 119 -7.20 -12.00 18.18
N PHE A 120 -6.20 -11.87 19.04
CA PHE A 120 -4.93 -12.59 18.92
C PHE A 120 -5.14 -14.11 19.00
N THR A 121 -6.03 -14.55 19.89
CA THR A 121 -6.36 -15.97 20.03
C THR A 121 -7.06 -16.51 18.77
N ARG A 122 -8.02 -15.77 18.21
CA ARG A 122 -8.80 -16.17 17.03
C ARG A 122 -7.97 -16.16 15.73
N ASN A 123 -7.05 -15.20 15.60
CA ASN A 123 -6.29 -14.98 14.36
C ASN A 123 -4.80 -15.37 14.48
N ARG A 124 -4.44 -16.20 15.47
CA ARG A 124 -3.05 -16.56 15.77
C ARG A 124 -2.28 -17.07 14.55
N GLU A 125 -2.88 -17.98 13.78
CA GLU A 125 -2.25 -18.56 12.58
C GLU A 125 -2.03 -17.50 11.50
N ARG A 126 -3.03 -16.64 11.29
CA ARG A 126 -2.99 -15.55 10.32
C ARG A 126 -1.90 -14.54 10.66
N PHE A 127 -1.79 -14.14 11.93
CA PHE A 127 -0.75 -13.22 12.38
C PHE A 127 0.64 -13.87 12.30
N GLY A 128 0.75 -15.16 12.62
CA GLY A 128 1.98 -15.92 12.42
C GLY A 128 2.42 -15.94 10.96
N PHE A 129 1.48 -16.18 10.05
CA PHE A 129 1.74 -16.20 8.61
C PHE A 129 2.14 -14.82 8.06
N LEU A 130 1.44 -13.75 8.44
CA LEU A 130 1.80 -12.39 8.04
C LEU A 130 3.16 -11.96 8.61
N LYS A 131 3.44 -12.32 9.87
CA LYS A 131 4.75 -12.09 10.48
C LYS A 131 5.86 -12.81 9.72
N TRP A 132 5.64 -14.07 9.34
CA TRP A 132 6.55 -14.79 8.46
C TRP A 132 6.75 -14.04 7.13
N GLY A 133 5.67 -13.57 6.49
CA GLY A 133 5.72 -12.79 5.26
C GLY A 133 6.64 -11.57 5.36
N SER A 134 6.53 -10.79 6.45
CA SER A 134 7.40 -9.63 6.69
C SER A 134 8.89 -9.97 6.77
N THR A 135 9.23 -11.19 7.20
CA THR A 135 10.62 -11.66 7.28
C THR A 135 11.09 -12.39 6.02
N ALA A 136 10.16 -12.97 5.27
CA ALA A 136 10.45 -13.76 4.08
C ALA A 136 10.58 -12.91 2.81
N PHE A 137 9.91 -11.75 2.76
CA PHE A 137 9.95 -10.82 1.63
C PHE A 137 10.66 -9.53 2.01
N GLN A 138 11.50 -9.03 1.11
CA GLN A 138 12.11 -7.71 1.23
C GLN A 138 11.08 -6.64 0.85
N ASN A 139 11.22 -5.45 1.43
CA ASN A 139 10.30 -4.32 1.23
C ASN A 139 8.87 -4.60 1.70
N MET A 140 8.68 -5.51 2.66
CA MET A 140 7.37 -5.79 3.23
C MET A 140 7.35 -5.41 4.71
N LEU A 141 6.53 -4.43 5.07
CA LEU A 141 6.25 -4.03 6.44
C LEU A 141 4.88 -4.57 6.84
N VAL A 142 4.77 -5.10 8.05
CA VAL A 142 3.48 -5.52 8.63
C VAL A 142 3.25 -4.74 9.92
N VAL A 143 2.21 -3.92 9.92
CA VAL A 143 1.77 -3.16 11.10
C VAL A 143 0.84 -4.05 11.93
N PRO A 144 1.13 -4.26 13.23
CA PRO A 144 0.38 -5.17 14.08
C PRO A 144 -1.03 -4.64 14.41
N PRO A 145 -1.96 -5.52 14.84
CA PRO A 145 -3.30 -5.12 15.28
C PRO A 145 -3.23 -4.14 16.46
N GLY A 146 -4.24 -3.27 16.55
CA GLY A 146 -4.33 -2.25 17.59
C GLY A 146 -3.53 -0.97 17.31
N SER A 147 -2.83 -0.88 16.17
CA SER A 147 -2.06 0.32 15.78
C SER A 147 -2.90 1.43 15.13
N GLY A 148 -4.17 1.15 14.81
CA GLY A 148 -5.07 2.07 14.11
C GLY A 148 -5.66 1.47 12.84
N ILE A 149 -6.40 2.29 12.08
CA ILE A 149 -7.03 1.92 10.81
C ILE A 149 -6.07 2.27 9.66
N VAL A 150 -6.05 1.45 8.60
CA VAL A 150 -5.10 1.56 7.47
C VAL A 150 -4.96 2.98 6.92
N HIS A 151 -6.05 3.71 6.65
CA HIS A 151 -5.98 5.06 6.09
C HIS A 151 -5.45 6.09 7.09
N GLN A 152 -5.76 5.93 8.38
CA GLN A 152 -5.27 6.83 9.42
C GLN A 152 -3.77 6.61 9.63
N VAL A 153 -3.33 5.36 9.76
CA VAL A 153 -1.91 5.01 9.86
C VAL A 153 -1.16 5.46 8.61
N ASN A 154 -1.78 5.36 7.43
CA ASN A 154 -1.19 5.86 6.20
C ASN A 154 -0.96 7.38 6.23
N LEU A 155 -1.96 8.15 6.65
CA LEU A 155 -1.84 9.61 6.70
C LEU A 155 -0.90 10.12 7.80
N GLU A 156 -0.85 9.42 8.95
CA GLU A 156 -0.10 9.87 10.12
C GLU A 156 1.34 9.37 10.16
N TYR A 157 1.62 8.20 9.56
CA TYR A 157 2.91 7.52 9.75
C TYR A 157 3.57 7.01 8.47
N LEU A 158 2.80 6.43 7.53
CA LEU A 158 3.40 5.80 6.34
C LEU A 158 3.64 6.80 5.20
N GLY A 159 2.76 7.80 5.05
CA GLY A 159 2.78 8.74 3.94
C GLY A 159 4.05 9.59 3.94
N ARG A 160 4.87 9.43 2.90
CA ARG A 160 6.17 10.10 2.79
C ARG A 160 6.05 11.47 2.12
N VAL A 161 4.97 11.69 1.37
CA VAL A 161 4.68 12.89 0.56
C VAL A 161 5.67 13.09 -0.61
N VAL A 162 6.98 13.01 -0.34
CA VAL A 162 8.06 13.05 -1.33
C VAL A 162 9.06 11.96 -1.01
N PHE A 163 9.31 11.10 -1.99
CA PHE A 163 10.41 10.15 -1.93
C PHE A 163 11.70 10.77 -2.41
N ASN A 164 12.82 10.34 -1.82
CA ASN A 164 14.17 10.60 -2.32
C ASN A 164 14.86 9.26 -2.56
N THR A 165 15.16 8.93 -3.81
CA THR A 165 15.98 7.77 -4.15
C THR A 165 17.16 8.22 -4.98
N ASP A 166 18.37 7.98 -4.49
CA ASP A 166 19.62 8.30 -5.20
C ASP A 166 19.71 9.77 -5.67
N GLY A 167 19.19 10.69 -4.86
CA GLY A 167 19.17 12.13 -5.16
C GLY A 167 18.03 12.58 -6.08
N ILE A 168 17.18 11.65 -6.54
CA ILE A 168 15.98 11.96 -7.33
C ILE A 168 14.79 12.08 -6.39
N MET A 169 14.20 13.27 -6.33
CA MET A 169 12.97 13.53 -5.57
C MET A 169 11.73 13.39 -6.46
N TYR A 170 10.70 12.74 -5.96
CA TYR A 170 9.43 12.58 -6.67
C TYR A 170 8.27 12.45 -5.69
N PRO A 171 7.05 12.86 -6.08
CA PRO A 171 5.90 12.80 -5.19
C PRO A 171 5.54 11.35 -4.88
N ASP A 172 5.09 11.13 -3.65
CA ASP A 172 4.54 9.86 -3.20
C ASP A 172 3.34 9.45 -4.07
N SER A 173 3.15 8.14 -4.26
CA SER A 173 1.89 7.59 -4.75
C SER A 173 1.70 6.16 -4.27
N VAL A 174 0.50 5.93 -3.74
CA VAL A 174 0.07 4.67 -3.17
C VAL A 174 -1.08 4.11 -3.99
N VAL A 175 -1.07 2.79 -4.19
CA VAL A 175 -2.25 2.03 -4.58
C VAL A 175 -2.56 1.06 -3.45
N GLY A 176 -3.83 1.01 -3.06
CA GLY A 176 -4.27 0.08 -2.03
C GLY A 176 -5.29 -0.93 -2.50
N THR A 177 -5.42 -2.00 -1.72
CA THR A 177 -6.51 -3.00 -1.87
C THR A 177 -7.71 -2.68 -0.99
N ASP A 178 -7.79 -1.45 -0.49
CA ASP A 178 -8.96 -0.85 0.13
C ASP A 178 -9.52 0.21 -0.84
N SER A 179 -10.83 0.47 -0.79
CA SER A 179 -11.51 1.42 -1.67
C SER A 179 -11.34 2.89 -1.26
N HIS A 180 -10.93 3.17 -0.01
CA HIS A 180 -10.72 4.54 0.48
C HIS A 180 -9.26 4.99 0.30
#